data_AF-A0A523H4N0-F1
#
_entry.id   AF-A0A523H4N0-F1
#
_cell.length_a   1.000
_cell.length_b   1.000
_cell.length_c   1.000
_cell.angle_alpha   90.00
_cell.angle_beta   90.00
_cell.angle_gamma   90.00
#
_symmetry.space_group_name_H-M   'P 1'
#
loop_
_entity.id
_entity.type
_entity.pdbx_description
1 polymer ?
#
loop_
_entity_poly.entity_id
_entity_poly.type
_entity_poly.pdbx_seq_one_letter_code
_entity_poly.pdbx_strand_id
1 'polypeptide(L)'
;NLNKSLTTKKLIDIYNEHYKDERFVRISPENVYPSTNQVRGSNYCDIGVKVNSNNTAVIVSVIDNLVKGASGQAVQNMNVMMGYEEATGLEMSPVFP
;
A
#
# COMPACT_ATOMS: atom_id res chain seq x y z
N ASN A 1 -9.14 -17.59 -7.35
CA ASN A 1 -9.68 -17.32 -8.70
C ASN A 1 -10.61 -16.14 -8.65
N LEU A 2 -10.52 -15.23 -9.62
CA LEU A 2 -11.39 -14.06 -9.68
C LEU A 2 -12.80 -14.46 -10.10
N ASN A 3 -13.82 -13.86 -9.48
CA ASN A 3 -15.24 -14.14 -9.79
C ASN A 3 -15.65 -13.69 -11.20
N LYS A 4 -14.85 -12.83 -11.83
CA LYS A 4 -14.99 -12.36 -13.21
C LYS A 4 -13.61 -12.27 -13.84
N SER A 5 -13.52 -12.51 -15.14
CA SER A 5 -12.27 -12.29 -15.88
C SER A 5 -11.94 -10.79 -15.89
N LEU A 6 -10.75 -10.44 -15.42
CA LEU A 6 -10.25 -9.06 -15.34
C LEU A 6 -8.84 -8.97 -15.92
N THR A 7 -8.52 -7.82 -16.50
CA THR A 7 -7.13 -7.51 -16.87
C THR A 7 -6.36 -6.98 -15.67
N THR A 8 -5.04 -7.10 -15.69
CA THR A 8 -4.17 -6.50 -14.65
C THR A 8 -4.44 -5.00 -14.51
N LYS A 9 -4.48 -4.28 -15.64
CA LYS A 9 -4.86 -2.86 -15.67
C LYS A 9 -6.18 -2.58 -14.95
N LYS A 10 -7.24 -3.37 -15.23
CA LYS A 10 -8.53 -3.14 -14.58
C LYS A 10 -8.48 -3.38 -13.07
N LEU A 11 -7.68 -4.35 -12.62
CA LEU A 11 -7.48 -4.59 -11.19
C LEU A 11 -6.69 -3.45 -10.54
N ILE A 12 -5.66 -2.91 -11.22
CA ILE A 12 -4.94 -1.72 -10.77
C ILE A 12 -5.89 -0.54 -10.62
N ASP A 13 -6.76 -0.29 -11.60
CA ASP A 13 -7.75 0.80 -11.54
C ASP A 13 -8.69 0.66 -10.33
N ILE A 14 -9.12 -0.57 -10.01
CA ILE A 14 -9.95 -0.84 -8.83
C ILE A 14 -9.21 -0.50 -7.54
N TYR A 15 -7.94 -0.91 -7.42
CA TYR A 15 -7.12 -0.59 -6.24
C TYR A 15 -6.86 0.92 -6.12
N ASN A 16 -6.55 1.60 -7.22
CA ASN A 16 -6.37 3.04 -7.24
C ASN A 16 -7.63 3.78 -6.79
N GLU A 17 -8.79 3.40 -7.32
CA GLU A 17 -10.06 4.02 -6.92
C GLU A 17 -10.38 3.76 -5.44
N HIS A 18 -10.10 2.55 -4.95
CA HIS A 18 -10.36 2.19 -3.56
C HIS A 18 -9.47 2.95 -2.57
N TYR A 19 -8.19 3.15 -2.91
CA TYR A 19 -7.20 3.79 -2.04
C TYR A 19 -6.91 5.25 -2.43
N LYS A 20 -7.75 5.90 -3.25
CA LYS A 20 -7.48 7.24 -3.80
C LYS A 20 -7.28 8.32 -2.74
N ASP A 21 -7.95 8.18 -1.60
CA ASP A 21 -7.90 9.12 -0.47
C ASP A 21 -6.94 8.65 0.64
N GLU A 22 -6.27 7.51 0.45
CA GLU A 22 -5.44 6.85 1.45
C GLU A 22 -3.97 7.23 1.29
N ARG A 23 -3.55 8.26 2.03
CA ARG A 23 -2.21 8.86 1.90
C ARG A 23 -1.05 7.86 1.97
N PHE A 24 -1.18 6.84 2.82
CA PHE A 24 -0.10 5.89 3.09
C PHE A 24 -0.15 4.64 2.20
N VAL A 25 -1.10 4.52 1.27
CA VAL A 25 -1.21 3.37 0.37
C VAL A 25 -0.84 3.78 -1.05
N ARG A 26 0.12 3.09 -1.65
CA ARG A 26 0.59 3.39 -3.02
C ARG A 26 0.42 2.16 -3.91
N ILE A 27 -0.25 2.33 -5.04
CA ILE A 27 -0.43 1.25 -6.02
C ILE A 27 0.64 1.37 -7.09
N SER A 28 1.40 0.29 -7.28
CA SER A 28 2.45 0.24 -8.30
C SER A 28 1.85 0.23 -9.71
N PRO A 29 2.49 0.89 -10.69
CA PRO A 29 2.11 0.78 -12.09
C PRO A 29 2.15 -0.66 -12.60
N GLU A 30 1.49 -0.92 -13.73
CA GLU A 30 1.47 -2.25 -14.33
C GLU A 30 2.90 -2.75 -14.65
N ASN A 31 3.18 -4.00 -14.26
CA ASN A 31 4.49 -4.65 -14.37
C ASN A 31 5.62 -4.01 -13.53
N VAL A 32 5.30 -3.13 -12.59
CA VAL A 32 6.21 -2.68 -11.53
C VAL A 32 5.82 -3.36 -10.22
N TYR A 33 6.80 -3.84 -9.47
CA TYR A 33 6.57 -4.53 -8.20
C TYR A 33 7.36 -3.89 -7.06
N PRO A 34 6.73 -3.67 -5.90
CA PRO A 34 7.39 -3.06 -4.76
C PRO A 34 8.39 -4.00 -4.09
N SER A 35 9.34 -3.41 -3.37
CA SER A 35 10.37 -4.09 -2.59
C SER A 35 10.48 -3.48 -1.20
N THR A 36 10.90 -4.27 -0.21
CA THR A 36 10.96 -3.86 1.21
C THR A 36 11.85 -2.64 1.44
N ASN A 37 12.87 -2.46 0.62
CA ASN A 37 13.79 -1.31 0.72
C ASN A 37 13.09 0.03 0.42
N GLN A 38 11.98 0.03 -0.33
CA GLN A 38 11.29 1.26 -0.73
C GLN A 38 10.36 1.82 0.37
N VAL A 39 10.10 1.05 1.42
CA VAL A 39 9.20 1.42 2.53
C VAL A 39 9.89 1.45 3.89
N ARG A 40 11.15 1.01 3.96
CA ARG A 40 11.95 0.95 5.19
C ARG A 40 11.95 2.28 5.94
N GLY A 41 11.62 2.25 7.22
CA GLY A 41 11.55 3.43 8.09
C GLY A 41 10.37 4.37 7.81
N SER A 42 9.42 3.98 6.94
CA SER A 42 8.28 4.83 6.58
C SER A 42 6.94 4.18 6.95
N ASN A 43 5.88 5.00 6.97
CA ASN A 43 4.53 4.51 7.21
C ASN A 43 3.79 4.06 5.93
N TYR A 44 4.50 3.93 4.80
CA TYR A 44 3.89 3.55 3.52
C TYR A 44 3.64 2.04 3.40
N CYS A 45 2.57 1.71 2.67
CA CYS A 45 2.23 0.38 2.17
C CYS A 45 2.18 0.42 0.65
N ASP A 46 3.08 -0.31 0.01
CA ASP A 46 3.15 -0.39 -1.45
C ASP A 46 2.54 -1.69 -1.94
N ILE A 47 1.64 -1.60 -2.91
CA ILE A 47 0.89 -2.75 -3.45
C ILE A 47 1.16 -2.88 -4.94
N GLY A 48 1.62 -4.05 -5.38
CA GLY A 48 1.70 -4.45 -6.79
C GLY A 48 0.74 -5.59 -7.10
N VAL A 49 0.16 -5.60 -8.29
CA VAL A 49 -0.83 -6.62 -8.70
C VAL A 49 -0.56 -7.16 -10.09
N LYS A 50 -0.85 -8.45 -10.29
CA LYS A 50 -0.80 -9.12 -11.60
C LYS A 50 -1.93 -10.12 -11.74
N VAL A 51 -2.67 -10.07 -12.85
CA VAL A 51 -3.63 -11.12 -13.22
C VAL A 51 -2.98 -12.08 -14.21
N ASN A 52 -3.00 -13.37 -13.88
CA ASN A 52 -2.48 -14.46 -14.69
C ASN A 52 -3.52 -14.98 -15.69
N SER A 53 -3.06 -15.69 -16.72
CA SER A 53 -3.90 -16.26 -17.79
C SER A 53 -4.95 -17.25 -17.28
N ASN A 54 -4.72 -17.89 -16.14
CA ASN A 54 -5.65 -18.80 -15.49
C ASN A 54 -6.69 -18.11 -14.59
N ASN A 55 -6.91 -16.79 -14.77
CA ASN A 55 -7.85 -15.99 -13.98
C ASN A 55 -7.55 -15.97 -12.46
N THR A 56 -6.26 -16.08 -12.10
CA THR A 56 -5.75 -15.89 -10.73
C THR A 56 -5.04 -14.55 -10.63
N ALA A 57 -5.30 -13.79 -9.57
CA ALA A 57 -4.52 -12.59 -9.26
C ALA A 57 -3.43 -12.91 -8.24
N VAL A 58 -2.25 -12.35 -8.45
CA VAL A 58 -1.15 -12.29 -7.48
C VAL A 58 -1.05 -10.84 -7.01
N ILE A 59 -1.06 -10.65 -5.71
CA ILE A 59 -0.96 -9.33 -5.06
C ILE A 59 0.23 -9.39 -4.12
N VAL A 60 1.10 -8.38 -4.22
CA VAL A 60 2.27 -8.21 -3.35
C VAL A 60 2.09 -6.90 -2.59
N SER A 61 2.04 -6.97 -1.27
CA SER A 61 2.00 -5.79 -0.39
C SER A 61 3.27 -5.73 0.45
N VAL A 62 3.86 -4.54 0.55
CA VAL A 62 5.13 -4.32 1.23
C VAL A 62 5.00 -3.17 2.21
N ILE A 63 5.45 -3.39 3.45
CA ILE A 63 5.47 -2.42 4.53
C ILE A 63 6.79 -2.52 5.30
N ASP A 64 7.15 -1.47 6.03
CA ASP A 64 8.04 -1.62 7.18
C ASP A 64 7.25 -2.24 8.34
N ASN A 65 7.73 -3.37 8.87
CA ASN A 65 7.01 -4.13 9.89
C ASN A 65 7.03 -3.47 11.27
N LEU A 66 7.97 -2.55 11.55
CA LEU A 66 8.07 -1.84 12.82
C LEU A 66 7.34 -0.49 12.78
N VAL A 67 7.27 0.14 11.60
CA VAL A 67 6.54 1.39 11.39
C VAL A 67 5.09 1.10 11.00
N LYS A 68 4.79 0.93 9.71
CA LYS A 68 3.40 0.68 9.25
C LYS A 68 2.83 -0.63 9.78
N GLY A 69 3.68 -1.62 10.07
CA GLY A 69 3.25 -2.89 10.69
C GLY A 69 3.01 -2.82 12.20
N ALA A 70 3.44 -1.75 12.88
CA ALA A 70 3.28 -1.62 14.33
C ALA A 70 3.14 -0.16 14.79
N SER A 71 4.25 0.50 15.14
CA SER A 71 4.23 1.76 15.88
C SER A 71 3.65 2.94 15.07
N GLY A 72 3.95 3.01 13.78
CA GLY A 72 3.39 4.00 12.86
C GLY A 72 1.88 3.87 12.74
N GLN A 73 1.36 2.65 12.61
CA GLN A 73 -0.09 2.40 12.59
C GLN A 73 -0.76 2.75 13.92
N ALA A 74 -0.09 2.50 15.06
CA ALA A 74 -0.61 2.88 16.37
C ALA A 74 -0.75 4.41 16.51
N VAL A 75 0.26 5.16 16.06
CA VAL A 75 0.21 6.64 16.01
C VAL A 75 -0.85 7.11 15.02
N GLN A 76 -0.99 6.47 13.86
CA GLN A 76 -2.02 6.80 12.87
C GLN A 76 -3.43 6.68 13.47
N ASN A 77 -3.69 5.57 14.17
CA ASN A 77 -4.96 5.37 14.89
C ASN A 77 -5.15 6.41 16.01
N MET A 78 -4.11 6.70 16.79
CA MET A 78 -4.16 7.72 17.84
C MET A 78 -4.50 9.10 17.28
N ASN A 79 -3.91 9.49 16.15
CA ASN A 79 -4.20 10.77 15.49
C ASN A 79 -5.70 10.88 15.19
N VAL A 80 -6.28 9.84 14.57
CA VAL A 80 -7.72 9.79 14.27
C VAL A 80 -8.55 9.85 15.56
N MET A 81 -8.20 9.06 16.58
CA MET A 81 -8.92 9.03 17.86
C MET A 81 -8.92 10.37 18.59
N MET A 82 -7.84 11.13 18.48
CA MET A 82 -7.66 12.42 19.15
C MET A 82 -8.13 13.61 18.29
N GLY A 83 -8.61 13.36 17.07
CA GLY A 83 -9.05 14.41 16.14
C GLY A 83 -7.92 15.20 15.48
N TYR A 84 -6.70 14.66 15.49
CA TYR A 84 -5.58 15.21 14.71
C TYR A 84 -5.66 14.74 13.25
N GLU A 85 -4.93 15.42 12.37
CA GLU A 85 -4.71 14.91 11.01
C GLU A 85 -4.01 13.55 11.08
N GLU A 86 -4.54 12.56 10.37
CA GLU A 86 -4.09 11.17 10.43
C GLU A 86 -2.58 11.01 10.17
N ALA A 87 -2.01 11.84 9.29
CA ALA A 87 -0.61 11.80 8.90
C ALA A 87 0.36 12.47 9.89
N THR A 88 -0.15 13.11 10.96
CA THR A 88 0.65 13.87 11.92
C THR A 88 1.79 13.00 12.49
N GLY A 89 3.04 13.44 12.27
CA GLY A 89 4.22 12.73 12.76
C GLY A 89 4.62 11.46 12.00
N LEU A 90 3.99 11.17 10.85
CA LEU A 90 4.18 9.92 10.09
C LEU A 90 4.74 10.12 8.67
N GLU A 91 5.07 11.35 8.29
CA GLU A 91 5.53 11.71 6.94
C GLU A 91 7.04 11.48 6.72
N MET A 92 7.65 10.61 7.52
CA MET A 92 9.06 10.25 7.35
C MET A 92 9.27 9.57 6.00
N SER A 93 10.15 10.14 5.18
CA SER A 93 10.57 9.52 3.92
C SER A 93 11.29 8.20 4.17
N PRO A 94 11.08 7.17 3.32
CA PRO A 94 11.81 5.92 3.42
C PRO A 94 13.32 6.14 3.47
N VAL A 95 13.99 5.39 4.35
CA VAL A 95 15.45 5.42 4.47
C VAL A 95 16.05 4.44 3.47
N PHE A 96 16.86 4.96 2.56
CA PHE A 96 17.56 4.21 1.54
C PHE A 96 19.01 4.72 1.44
N PRO A 97 20.03 3.87 1.22
CA PRO A 97 20.06 2.41 1.33
C PRO A 97 20.21 1.90 2.78
#